data_AF-A0A6L8GJW2-F1
#
_entry.id   AF-A0A6L8GJW2-F1
#
_cell.length_a   1.000
_cell.length_b   1.000
_cell.length_c   1.000
_cell.angle_alpha   90.00
_cell.angle_beta   90.00
_cell.angle_gamma   90.00
#
_symmetry.space_group_name_H-M   'P 1'
#
loop_
_entity.id
_entity.type
_entity.pdbx_description
1 polymer ?
#
loop_
_entity_poly.entity_id
_entity_poly.type
_entity_poly.pdbx_seq_one_letter_code
_entity_poly.pdbx_strand_id
1 'polypeptide(L)'
;MKGRNFRAPVPVAQEARSSSPRYVAGGLPPGRGLNVDGLPIVKPPYGLLSAVDMNKGELLFQVAHGETPDAVRNHPALAGLDIPLTGQGGATTNVGLLVTKTLVILADPQDTNPPDRPRGAMLRAYDKLTGEQVGAVYVPASQSGGPMTYMVDGRQYIMVAVSGRVYSGEYIAFALPE
;
A
#
# COMPACT_ATOMS: atom_id res chain seq x y z
N MET A 1 50.59 54.25 -36.85
CA MET A 1 50.49 53.51 -35.58
C MET A 1 49.07 53.66 -35.04
N LYS A 2 48.26 52.60 -35.11
CA LYS A 2 46.86 52.57 -34.64
C LYS A 2 46.71 51.46 -33.60
N GLY A 3 46.06 51.79 -32.49
CA GLY A 3 45.97 51.00 -31.27
C GLY A 3 45.26 49.65 -31.44
N ARG A 4 45.75 48.65 -30.69
CA ARG A 4 45.15 47.32 -30.60
C ARG A 4 44.03 47.36 -29.56
N ASN A 5 42.80 47.14 -30.00
CA ASN A 5 41.68 46.82 -29.12
C ASN A 5 41.60 45.30 -28.97
N PHE A 6 41.96 44.80 -27.78
CA PHE A 6 41.71 43.42 -27.40
C PHE A 6 40.23 43.26 -27.04
N ARG A 7 39.52 42.44 -27.81
CA ARG A 7 38.14 42.04 -27.51
C ARG A 7 38.20 40.79 -26.63
N ALA A 8 37.66 40.89 -25.42
CA ALA A 8 37.57 39.76 -24.48
C ALA A 8 36.73 38.62 -25.09
N PRO A 9 37.09 37.34 -24.85
CA PRO A 9 36.25 36.22 -25.22
C PRO A 9 34.95 36.24 -24.40
N VAL A 10 33.83 36.06 -25.10
CA VAL A 10 32.49 35.96 -24.53
C VAL A 10 32.40 34.67 -23.69
N PRO A 11 31.71 34.66 -22.53
CA PRO A 11 31.68 33.49 -21.65
C PRO A 11 30.93 32.34 -22.33
N VAL A 12 31.50 31.14 -22.25
CA VAL A 12 30.80 29.90 -22.64
C VAL A 12 29.70 29.64 -21.63
N ALA A 13 28.47 30.00 -21.99
CA ALA A 13 27.27 29.58 -21.28
C ALA A 13 26.41 28.72 -22.21
N GLN A 14 26.81 27.45 -22.38
CA GLN A 14 25.89 26.37 -22.72
C GLN A 14 26.56 25.02 -22.49
N GLU A 15 25.78 24.07 -21.97
CA GLU A 15 26.14 22.70 -21.58
C GLU A 15 26.82 22.50 -20.21
N ALA A 16 26.16 22.97 -19.15
CA ALA A 16 26.06 22.11 -17.97
C ALA A 16 24.99 21.05 -18.25
N ARG A 17 25.38 19.97 -18.95
CA ARG A 17 24.59 18.72 -18.94
C ARG A 17 24.44 18.31 -17.48
N SER A 18 23.24 18.39 -16.93
CA SER A 18 22.94 17.84 -15.62
C SER A 18 23.11 16.32 -15.67
N SER A 19 24.33 15.85 -15.42
CA SER A 19 24.63 14.44 -15.21
C SER A 19 24.22 14.01 -13.79
N SER A 20 23.03 14.40 -13.37
CA SER A 20 22.37 13.79 -12.23
C SER A 20 21.56 12.64 -12.81
N PRO A 21 21.96 11.37 -12.62
CA PRO A 21 21.01 10.29 -12.86
C PRO A 21 19.80 10.61 -11.99
N ARG A 22 18.67 10.94 -12.63
CA ARG A 22 17.38 10.96 -11.97
C ARG A 22 17.18 9.52 -11.52
N TYR A 23 17.51 9.25 -10.26
CA TYR A 23 17.06 8.06 -9.58
C TYR A 23 15.55 8.24 -9.41
N VAL A 24 14.81 7.96 -10.48
CA VAL A 24 13.43 7.58 -10.36
C VAL A 24 13.52 6.23 -9.68
N ALA A 25 13.25 6.18 -8.38
CA ALA A 25 12.85 4.94 -7.72
C ALA A 25 11.54 4.52 -8.39
N GLY A 26 11.66 4.01 -9.62
CA GLY A 26 10.56 3.43 -10.36
C GLY A 26 10.24 2.16 -9.62
N GLY A 27 9.22 2.23 -8.76
CA GLY A 27 8.51 1.04 -8.32
C GLY A 27 8.30 0.17 -9.55
N LEU A 28 8.71 -1.09 -9.42
CA LEU A 28 8.72 -2.08 -10.50
C LEU A 28 7.44 -1.93 -11.34
N PRO A 29 7.53 -1.81 -12.67
CA PRO A 29 6.34 -1.76 -13.50
C PRO A 29 5.45 -2.98 -13.21
N PRO A 30 4.11 -2.83 -13.27
CA PRO A 30 3.20 -3.97 -13.12
C PRO A 30 3.63 -5.07 -14.10
N GLY A 31 3.93 -6.27 -13.59
CA GLY A 31 4.45 -7.38 -14.38
C GLY A 31 5.87 -7.86 -14.06
N ARG A 32 6.57 -7.33 -13.05
CA ARG A 32 7.89 -7.86 -12.60
C ARG A 32 7.81 -9.05 -11.62
N GLY A 33 6.63 -9.64 -11.43
CA GLY A 33 6.46 -10.94 -10.75
C GLY A 33 6.39 -12.10 -11.76
N LEU A 34 6.49 -13.35 -11.31
CA LEU A 34 6.21 -14.51 -12.17
C LEU A 34 4.73 -14.51 -12.55
N ASN A 35 4.43 -14.12 -13.79
CA ASN A 35 3.07 -13.99 -14.30
C ASN A 35 2.94 -14.51 -15.75
N VAL A 36 1.72 -14.88 -16.12
CA VAL A 36 1.30 -15.15 -17.51
C VAL A 36 0.22 -14.13 -17.83
N ASP A 37 0.46 -13.30 -18.85
CA ASP A 37 -0.45 -12.23 -19.27
C ASP A 37 -0.88 -11.27 -18.14
N GLY A 38 -0.02 -11.07 -17.13
CA GLY A 38 -0.30 -10.22 -15.97
C GLY A 38 -0.98 -10.94 -14.80
N LEU A 39 -1.42 -12.20 -14.95
CA LEU A 39 -1.90 -13.03 -13.85
C LEU A 39 -0.75 -13.70 -13.09
N PRO A 40 -0.71 -13.61 -11.75
CA PRO A 40 0.28 -14.35 -10.97
C PRO A 40 0.23 -15.86 -11.23
N ILE A 41 1.39 -16.49 -11.40
CA ILE A 41 1.50 -17.97 -11.48
C ILE A 41 1.23 -18.63 -10.12
N VAL A 42 1.46 -17.88 -9.03
CA VAL A 42 1.17 -18.36 -7.67
C VAL A 42 -0.33 -18.29 -7.40
N LYS A 43 -0.84 -19.33 -6.74
CA LYS A 43 -2.24 -19.37 -6.32
C LYS A 43 -2.48 -18.37 -5.18
N PRO A 44 -3.60 -17.62 -5.17
CA PRO A 44 -3.97 -16.82 -4.02
C PRO A 44 -4.18 -17.69 -2.76
N PRO A 45 -4.06 -17.10 -1.56
CA PRO A 45 -3.99 -15.66 -1.29
C PRO A 45 -2.61 -15.02 -1.53
N TYR A 46 -2.59 -13.81 -2.08
CA TYR A 46 -1.37 -13.03 -2.35
C TYR A 46 -0.87 -12.25 -1.14
N GLY A 47 -1.77 -11.94 -0.21
CA GLY A 47 -1.50 -11.30 1.07
C GLY A 47 -2.14 -12.09 2.19
N LEU A 48 -1.41 -12.29 3.29
CA LEU A 48 -1.83 -13.14 4.40
C LEU A 48 -1.73 -12.39 5.73
N LEU A 49 -2.75 -12.57 6.57
CA LEU A 49 -2.66 -12.32 8.00
C LEU A 49 -2.62 -13.67 8.71
N SER A 50 -1.53 -13.89 9.45
CA SER A 50 -1.31 -15.13 10.19
C SER A 50 -1.11 -14.84 11.68
N ALA A 51 -1.73 -15.64 12.54
CA ALA A 51 -1.48 -15.62 13.97
C ALA A 51 -0.76 -16.91 14.39
N VAL A 52 0.32 -16.75 15.16
CA VAL A 52 1.15 -17.86 15.64
C VAL A 52 1.18 -17.82 17.16
N ASP A 53 0.90 -18.95 17.81
CA ASP A 53 1.15 -19.14 19.23
C ASP A 53 2.65 -19.32 19.45
N MET A 54 3.29 -18.30 20.01
CA MET A 54 4.74 -18.30 20.22
C MET A 54 5.20 -19.26 21.34
N ASN A 55 4.30 -19.74 22.21
CA ASN A 55 4.65 -20.74 23.22
C ASN A 55 4.77 -22.14 22.62
N LYS A 56 3.94 -22.45 21.61
CA LYS A 56 3.85 -23.78 21.00
C LYS A 56 4.48 -23.85 19.61
N GLY A 57 4.68 -22.71 18.96
CA GLY A 57 5.07 -22.64 17.55
C GLY A 57 3.94 -23.05 16.60
N GLU A 58 2.68 -22.91 17.02
CA GLU A 58 1.51 -23.38 16.26
C GLU A 58 0.84 -22.22 15.52
N LEU A 59 0.41 -22.46 14.28
CA LEU A 59 -0.42 -21.53 13.53
C LEU A 59 -1.86 -21.60 14.05
N LEU A 60 -2.37 -20.50 14.60
CA LEU A 60 -3.75 -20.40 15.09
C LEU A 60 -4.74 -20.17 13.95
N PHE A 61 -4.44 -19.23 13.08
CA PHE A 61 -5.20 -19.00 11.85
C PHE A 61 -4.32 -18.38 10.77
N GLN A 62 -4.79 -18.47 9.54
CA GLN A 62 -4.23 -17.76 8.39
C GLN A 62 -5.36 -17.39 7.42
N VAL A 63 -5.51 -16.09 7.15
CA VAL A 63 -6.57 -15.55 6.30
C VAL A 63 -6.00 -14.62 5.23
N ALA A 64 -6.75 -14.43 4.15
CA ALA A 64 -6.39 -13.46 3.12
C ALA A 64 -6.49 -12.02 3.69
N HIS A 65 -5.42 -11.24 3.56
CA HIS A 65 -5.42 -9.83 3.92
C HIS A 65 -5.37 -8.95 2.67
N GLY A 66 -6.36 -8.07 2.56
CA GLY A 66 -6.50 -7.12 1.46
C GLY A 66 -7.52 -7.52 0.41
N GLU A 67 -7.82 -6.57 -0.46
CA GLU A 67 -8.76 -6.72 -1.55
C GLU A 67 -8.21 -7.59 -2.71
N THR A 68 -9.04 -8.04 -3.64
CA THR A 68 -8.53 -8.67 -4.88
C THR A 68 -7.89 -7.59 -5.78
N PRO A 69 -6.59 -7.70 -6.14
CA PRO A 69 -5.92 -6.72 -6.99
C PRO A 69 -6.63 -6.50 -8.33
N ASP A 70 -6.64 -5.27 -8.83
CA ASP A 70 -7.36 -4.91 -10.07
C ASP A 70 -6.88 -5.72 -11.29
N ALA A 71 -5.59 -6.07 -11.33
CA ALA A 71 -5.01 -6.91 -12.39
C ALA A 71 -5.57 -8.34 -12.41
N VAL A 72 -6.06 -8.85 -11.27
CA VAL A 72 -6.69 -10.17 -11.17
C VAL A 72 -8.20 -10.03 -11.38
N ARG A 73 -8.84 -9.08 -10.69
CA ARG A 73 -10.30 -8.84 -10.78
C ARG A 73 -10.76 -8.56 -12.21
N ASN A 74 -10.02 -7.73 -12.94
CA ASN A 74 -10.43 -7.25 -14.26
C ASN A 74 -9.83 -8.08 -15.40
N HIS A 75 -9.22 -9.23 -15.11
CA HIS A 75 -8.53 -10.03 -16.12
C HIS A 75 -9.54 -10.72 -17.06
N PRO A 76 -9.40 -10.61 -18.40
CA PRO A 76 -10.34 -11.22 -19.34
C PRO A 76 -10.49 -12.74 -19.18
N ALA A 77 -9.39 -13.46 -18.90
CA ALA A 77 -9.41 -14.90 -18.70
C ALA A 77 -10.16 -15.35 -17.42
N LEU A 78 -10.46 -14.41 -16.51
CA LEU A 78 -11.20 -14.66 -15.28
C LEU A 78 -12.62 -14.09 -15.32
N ALA A 79 -13.07 -13.59 -16.48
CA ALA A 79 -14.39 -13.02 -16.65
C ALA A 79 -15.49 -14.06 -16.35
N GLY A 80 -16.49 -13.64 -15.57
CA GLY A 80 -17.62 -14.48 -15.17
C GLY A 80 -17.36 -15.41 -13.98
N LEU A 81 -16.16 -15.39 -13.40
CA LEU A 81 -15.87 -16.08 -12.14
C LEU A 81 -16.20 -15.20 -10.94
N ASP A 82 -16.80 -15.80 -9.92
CA ASP A 82 -16.91 -15.18 -8.61
C ASP A 82 -15.60 -15.43 -7.84
N ILE A 83 -14.80 -14.38 -7.68
CA ILE A 83 -13.48 -14.45 -7.07
C ILE A 83 -13.57 -13.83 -5.68
N PRO A 84 -13.39 -14.63 -4.60
CA PRO A 84 -13.37 -14.09 -3.25
C PRO A 84 -12.13 -13.21 -3.04
N LEU A 85 -12.02 -12.59 -1.87
CA LEU A 85 -10.84 -11.82 -1.49
C LEU A 85 -9.57 -12.66 -1.64
N THR A 86 -8.72 -12.28 -2.59
CA THR A 86 -7.44 -12.97 -2.82
C THR A 86 -6.33 -12.44 -1.92
N GLY A 87 -6.58 -11.37 -1.16
CA GLY A 87 -5.53 -10.62 -0.50
C GLY A 87 -4.61 -9.88 -1.48
N GLN A 88 -3.79 -9.01 -0.93
CA GLN A 88 -2.85 -8.17 -1.67
C GLN A 88 -1.42 -8.47 -1.20
N GLY A 89 -0.54 -8.85 -2.12
CA GLY A 89 0.90 -8.96 -1.87
C GLY A 89 1.62 -7.61 -2.02
N GLY A 90 2.94 -7.57 -1.87
CA GLY A 90 3.77 -6.42 -2.28
C GLY A 90 4.56 -5.75 -1.16
N ALA A 91 5.45 -4.83 -1.52
CA ALA A 91 6.42 -4.22 -0.58
C ALA A 91 5.77 -3.51 0.62
N THR A 92 4.51 -3.09 0.48
CA THR A 92 3.72 -2.40 1.50
C THR A 92 2.93 -3.34 2.42
N THR A 93 2.89 -4.67 2.16
CA THR A 93 2.26 -5.63 3.10
C THR A 93 2.94 -5.66 4.46
N ASN A 94 4.18 -5.16 4.54
CA ASN A 94 5.00 -5.19 5.74
C ASN A 94 4.96 -3.87 6.53
N VAL A 95 4.02 -2.97 6.24
CA VAL A 95 3.94 -1.63 6.87
C VAL A 95 3.46 -1.69 8.33
N GLY A 96 3.27 -2.88 8.89
CA GLY A 96 2.95 -3.09 10.30
C GLY A 96 1.44 -3.18 10.53
N LEU A 97 1.08 -3.68 11.71
CA LEU A 97 -0.29 -3.92 12.15
C LEU A 97 -0.44 -3.45 13.60
N LEU A 98 -1.67 -3.11 13.98
CA LEU A 98 -2.04 -2.75 15.34
C LEU A 98 -2.83 -3.90 15.96
N VAL A 99 -2.39 -4.39 17.12
CA VAL A 99 -3.15 -5.37 17.91
C VAL A 99 -3.78 -4.66 19.10
N THR A 100 -5.08 -4.85 19.30
CA THR A 100 -5.82 -4.41 20.48
C THR A 100 -6.20 -5.60 21.36
N LYS A 101 -7.01 -5.36 22.40
CA LYS A 101 -7.48 -6.45 23.27
C LYS A 101 -8.20 -7.55 22.50
N THR A 102 -8.97 -7.19 21.47
CA THR A 102 -9.83 -8.13 20.71
C THR A 102 -9.58 -8.12 19.21
N LEU A 103 -8.92 -7.10 18.67
CA LEU A 103 -8.81 -6.91 17.22
C LEU A 103 -7.36 -6.89 16.75
N VAL A 104 -7.17 -7.26 15.49
CA VAL A 104 -5.99 -6.94 14.70
C VAL A 104 -6.41 -5.98 13.59
N ILE A 105 -5.68 -4.87 13.43
CA ILE A 105 -6.05 -3.77 12.55
C ILE A 105 -4.88 -3.44 11.63
N LEU A 106 -5.16 -3.40 10.33
CA LEU A 106 -4.20 -3.07 9.29
C LEU A 106 -4.95 -2.64 8.02
N ALA A 107 -4.38 -1.69 7.30
CA ALA A 107 -4.94 -1.19 6.06
C ALA A 107 -4.35 -1.88 4.84
N ASP A 108 -5.12 -1.86 3.75
CA ASP A 108 -4.77 -2.49 2.49
C ASP A 108 -3.42 -1.94 1.98
N PRO A 109 -2.50 -2.82 1.57
CA PRO A 109 -1.18 -2.43 1.08
C PRO A 109 -1.23 -1.81 -0.32
N GLN A 110 -2.33 -1.93 -1.06
CA GLN A 110 -2.48 -1.38 -2.40
C GLN A 110 -3.85 -0.74 -2.60
N ASP A 111 -3.86 0.35 -3.38
CA ASP A 111 -5.10 0.92 -3.90
C ASP A 111 -5.76 -0.06 -4.88
N THR A 112 -7.07 -0.25 -4.74
CA THR A 112 -7.91 -0.94 -5.72
C THR A 112 -9.11 -0.08 -6.09
N ASN A 113 -9.74 -0.40 -7.21
CA ASN A 113 -10.92 0.30 -7.71
C ASN A 113 -12.07 -0.71 -7.97
N PRO A 114 -12.61 -1.32 -6.90
CA PRO A 114 -13.76 -2.20 -7.03
C PRO A 114 -15.03 -1.39 -7.38
N PRO A 115 -16.10 -2.02 -7.90
CA PRO A 115 -17.28 -1.30 -8.38
C PRO A 115 -18.13 -0.65 -7.27
N ASP A 116 -17.94 -1.05 -6.02
CA ASP A 116 -18.75 -0.66 -4.86
C ASP A 116 -18.18 0.53 -4.06
N ARG A 117 -16.96 1.00 -4.39
CA ARG A 117 -16.35 2.16 -3.73
C ARG A 117 -15.37 2.91 -4.65
N PRO A 118 -15.01 4.17 -4.32
CA PRO A 118 -13.96 4.87 -5.04
C PRO A 118 -12.61 4.13 -4.96
N ARG A 119 -11.75 4.44 -5.92
CA ARG A 119 -10.34 4.04 -5.88
C ARG A 119 -9.73 4.44 -4.54
N GLY A 120 -9.03 3.50 -3.92
CA GLY A 120 -8.39 3.68 -2.62
C GLY A 120 -8.19 2.34 -1.94
N ALA A 121 -8.01 2.38 -0.63
CA ALA A 121 -7.73 1.24 0.22
C ALA A 121 -8.76 1.15 1.36
N MET A 122 -8.69 0.07 2.13
CA MET A 122 -9.53 -0.11 3.31
C MET A 122 -8.65 -0.27 4.54
N LEU A 123 -8.99 0.40 5.65
CA LEU A 123 -8.51 0.05 6.98
C LEU A 123 -9.40 -1.07 7.53
N ARG A 124 -8.84 -2.26 7.72
CA ARG A 124 -9.58 -3.47 8.08
C ARG A 124 -9.32 -3.87 9.52
N ALA A 125 -10.36 -4.40 10.16
CA ALA A 125 -10.31 -4.98 11.49
C ALA A 125 -10.67 -6.47 11.43
N TYR A 126 -9.88 -7.28 12.09
CA TYR A 126 -10.01 -8.72 12.19
C TYR A 126 -10.17 -9.14 13.65
N ASP A 127 -11.01 -10.13 13.91
CA ASP A 127 -11.05 -10.79 15.21
C ASP A 127 -9.69 -11.46 15.48
N LYS A 128 -9.10 -11.17 16.64
CA LYS A 128 -7.73 -11.59 16.98
C LYS A 128 -7.58 -13.10 17.19
N LEU A 129 -8.65 -13.82 17.47
CA LEU A 129 -8.59 -15.26 17.76
C LEU A 129 -8.89 -16.11 16.53
N THR A 130 -9.75 -15.61 15.65
CA THR A 130 -10.25 -16.37 14.49
C THR A 130 -9.69 -15.89 13.16
N GLY A 131 -9.26 -14.62 13.08
CA GLY A 131 -8.87 -13.98 11.83
C GLY A 131 -10.06 -13.54 10.96
N GLU A 132 -11.30 -13.67 11.44
CA GLU A 132 -12.47 -13.20 10.71
C GLU A 132 -12.44 -11.67 10.55
N GLN A 133 -12.67 -11.15 9.35
CA GLN A 133 -12.79 -9.71 9.13
C GLN A 133 -14.12 -9.22 9.70
N VAL A 134 -14.08 -8.45 10.79
CA VAL A 134 -15.27 -7.95 11.49
C VAL A 134 -15.68 -6.54 11.08
N GLY A 135 -14.82 -5.84 10.33
CA GLY A 135 -15.15 -4.51 9.82
C GLY A 135 -14.08 -3.94 8.91
N ALA A 136 -14.46 -2.93 8.12
CA ALA A 136 -13.55 -2.17 7.28
C ALA A 136 -14.08 -0.75 7.06
N VAL A 137 -13.17 0.22 6.97
CA VAL A 137 -13.48 1.61 6.62
C VAL A 137 -12.61 2.07 5.46
N TYR A 138 -13.15 2.92 4.60
CA TYR A 138 -12.42 3.44 3.45
C TYR A 138 -11.29 4.38 3.89
N VAL A 139 -10.16 4.29 3.19
CA VAL A 139 -9.09 5.28 3.20
C VAL A 139 -8.68 5.63 1.75
N PRO A 140 -8.28 6.87 1.48
CA PRO A 140 -8.05 7.36 0.12
C PRO A 140 -6.80 6.80 -0.56
N ALA A 141 -5.87 6.23 0.21
CA ALA A 141 -4.67 5.60 -0.31
C ALA A 141 -4.21 4.44 0.58
N SER A 142 -3.37 3.58 0.01
CA SER A 142 -2.73 2.45 0.69
C SER A 142 -1.98 2.82 1.96
N GLN A 143 -1.86 1.85 2.87
CA GLN A 143 -1.08 1.99 4.08
C GLN A 143 0.39 2.30 3.77
N SER A 144 0.89 3.40 4.31
CA SER A 144 2.31 3.76 4.19
C SER A 144 3.04 3.89 5.53
N GLY A 145 2.31 3.86 6.64
CA GLY A 145 2.87 3.71 7.99
C GLY A 145 1.95 2.85 8.85
N GLY A 146 2.53 2.16 9.84
CA GLY A 146 1.80 1.26 10.72
C GLY A 146 0.69 1.99 11.49
N PRO A 147 -0.50 1.38 11.64
CA PRO A 147 -1.55 1.98 12.44
C PRO A 147 -1.13 2.07 13.91
N MET A 148 -1.61 3.10 14.59
CA MET A 148 -1.40 3.31 16.03
C MET A 148 -2.70 3.72 16.73
N THR A 149 -2.72 3.62 18.04
CA THR A 149 -3.89 4.03 18.84
C THR A 149 -3.47 4.86 20.05
N TYR A 150 -4.35 5.78 20.48
CA TYR A 150 -4.16 6.64 21.63
C TYR A 150 -5.50 7.03 22.26
N MET A 151 -5.46 7.62 23.45
CA MET A 151 -6.63 8.10 24.20
C MET A 151 -6.56 9.61 24.37
N VAL A 152 -7.68 10.31 24.17
CA VAL A 152 -7.88 11.71 24.53
C VAL A 152 -9.25 11.84 25.17
N ASP A 153 -9.32 12.46 26.35
CA ASP A 153 -10.58 12.72 27.07
C ASP A 153 -11.50 11.49 27.23
N GLY A 154 -10.89 10.32 27.48
CA GLY A 154 -11.62 9.06 27.65
C GLY A 154 -12.08 8.39 26.35
N ARG A 155 -11.76 8.98 25.18
CA ARG A 155 -12.09 8.42 23.87
C ARG A 155 -10.86 7.82 23.19
N GLN A 156 -11.03 6.63 22.62
CA GLN A 156 -9.98 5.94 21.86
C GLN A 156 -9.99 6.37 20.40
N TYR A 157 -8.80 6.64 19.88
CA TYR A 157 -8.56 6.95 18.48
C TYR A 157 -7.64 5.90 17.87
N ILE A 158 -7.89 5.56 16.61
CA ILE A 158 -7.00 4.76 15.77
C ILE A 158 -6.54 5.65 14.62
N MET A 159 -5.25 5.74 14.41
CA MET A 159 -4.64 6.54 13.36
C MET A 159 -3.86 5.66 12.39
N VAL A 160 -3.96 5.94 11.10
CA VAL A 160 -3.19 5.28 10.04
C VAL A 160 -2.57 6.32 9.13
N ALA A 161 -1.31 6.09 8.73
CA ALA A 161 -0.66 6.90 7.72
C ALA A 161 -0.95 6.31 6.34
N VAL A 162 -1.45 7.14 5.43
CA VAL A 162 -1.78 6.75 4.07
C VAL A 162 -1.02 7.62 3.08
N SER A 163 -0.52 7.01 2.02
CA SER A 163 0.08 7.70 0.89
C SER A 163 0.13 6.79 -0.32
N GLY A 164 0.39 7.36 -1.48
CA GLY A 164 0.50 6.61 -2.72
C GLY A 164 1.18 7.40 -3.82
N ARG A 165 1.38 6.77 -4.97
CA ARG A 165 2.10 7.38 -6.11
C ARG A 165 1.47 8.71 -6.57
N VAL A 166 0.16 8.84 -6.43
CA VAL A 166 -0.63 10.02 -6.82
C VAL A 166 -1.38 10.64 -5.64
N TYR A 167 -1.09 10.21 -4.41
CA TYR A 167 -1.74 10.68 -3.19
C TYR A 167 -0.70 11.20 -2.20
N SER A 168 -0.83 12.47 -1.81
CA SER A 168 0.06 13.05 -0.80
C SER A 168 -0.14 12.38 0.54
N GLY A 169 0.93 12.21 1.31
CA GLY A 169 0.85 11.56 2.60
C GLY A 169 0.04 12.37 3.62
N GLU A 170 -0.81 11.67 4.37
CA GLU A 170 -1.52 12.22 5.53
C GLU A 170 -1.74 11.17 6.61
N TYR A 171 -2.15 11.62 7.79
CA TYR A 171 -2.62 10.78 8.88
C TYR A 171 -4.14 10.90 8.99
N ILE A 172 -4.83 9.76 9.01
CA ILE A 172 -6.28 9.70 9.18
C ILE A 172 -6.58 9.06 10.53
N ALA A 173 -7.35 9.76 11.36
CA ALA A 173 -7.78 9.28 12.67
C ALA A 173 -9.27 8.91 12.69
N PHE A 174 -9.58 7.77 13.27
CA PHE A 174 -10.91 7.22 13.43
C PHE A 174 -11.25 7.07 14.92
N ALA A 175 -12.51 7.31 15.26
CA ALA A 175 -13.08 7.02 16.57
C ALA A 175 -14.55 6.60 16.40
N LEU A 176 -15.09 5.88 17.38
CA LEU A 176 -16.52 5.59 17.42
C LEU A 176 -17.34 6.87 17.62
N PRO A 177 -18.61 6.93 17.17
CA PRO A 177 -19.53 8.01 17.50
C PRO A 177 -19.67 8.22 19.02
N GLU A 178 -20.14 9.41 19.39
CA GLU A 178 -20.50 9.76 20.79
C GLU A 178 -21.84 9.16 21.20
#